data_AF-A0A932DIS7-F1
#
_entry.id   AF-A0A932DIS7-F1
#
_cell.length_a   1.000
_cell.length_b   1.000
_cell.length_c   1.000
_cell.angle_alpha   90.00
_cell.angle_beta   90.00
_cell.angle_gamma   90.00
#
_symmetry.space_group_name_H-M   'P 1'
#
loop_
_entity.id
_entity.type
_entity.pdbx_description
1 polymer ?
#
loop_
_entity_poly.entity_id
_entity_poly.type
_entity_poly.pdbx_seq_one_letter_code
_entity_poly.pdbx_strand_id
1 'polypeptide(L)'
;MKRLRIPLLLGLLIAAVLILAGCTAGSAATSWVDQTIAWVSGLVSKSRGEPVANATVTLEESGERATTDAQGRFQIATQRRGSATLRAEANEHLTLRWPIAIDSSGAPDLNLRVVTMRDYNAALFDELTGAGSGGTWRWAAGTLSYYVDRTGAYRPEFDGALREGFADWSMLTQRTITFAEGNNTSPIQVSYVSSAPCGFANAAGCAGVTSVTANGEVRGAIIELHAGYATDVGLTVHEVGHVLSFTGHSSNAGDVMYFQMNGTSAASNAEAAVASVLYSNAPGTAMGDIRTPSAQMAQMTPSPAILPLPRAPQPAAVHQPATPAPSFGALESIGAMVRSWFASLQCLLPLPGACQSPAWSLP
;
A
#
# COMPACT_ATOMS: atom_id res chain seq x y z
N MET A 1 -31.69 46.35 28.78
CA MET A 1 -32.77 45.97 29.71
C MET A 1 -33.98 45.50 28.92
N LYS A 2 -34.65 44.46 29.43
CA LYS A 2 -35.96 43.88 29.05
C LYS A 2 -36.07 42.97 27.80
N ARG A 3 -36.07 41.67 28.15
CA ARG A 3 -36.62 40.49 27.48
C ARG A 3 -38.08 40.70 27.02
N LEU A 4 -38.55 39.91 26.03
CA LEU A 4 -39.62 38.89 26.15
C LEU A 4 -40.32 38.58 24.80
N ARG A 5 -40.82 37.33 24.67
CA ARG A 5 -41.80 36.75 23.71
C ARG A 5 -41.13 35.99 22.55
N ILE A 6 -41.53 34.77 22.17
CA ILE A 6 -42.88 34.24 21.88
C ILE A 6 -42.94 32.71 22.16
N PRO A 7 -44.09 32.15 22.62
CA PRO A 7 -44.21 30.78 23.11
C PRO A 7 -44.64 29.73 22.06
N LEU A 8 -44.46 28.49 22.52
CA LEU A 8 -44.99 27.19 22.10
C LEU A 8 -46.53 27.15 21.83
N LEU A 9 -46.96 26.14 21.06
CA LEU A 9 -48.23 25.36 21.11
C LEU A 9 -49.30 25.54 19.99
N LEU A 10 -49.45 24.45 19.23
CA LEU A 10 -50.66 23.60 19.18
C LEU A 10 -51.87 24.04 18.33
N GLY A 11 -52.05 23.34 17.20
CA GLY A 11 -53.29 23.15 16.43
C GLY A 11 -52.92 22.36 15.16
N LEU A 12 -53.57 21.29 14.72
CA LEU A 12 -54.91 20.75 14.98
C LEU A 12 -54.90 19.27 14.51
N LEU A 13 -55.62 18.40 15.23
CA LEU A 13 -55.90 17.01 14.91
C LEU A 13 -57.03 16.88 13.85
N ILE A 14 -56.90 15.89 12.95
CA ILE A 14 -57.93 14.95 12.42
C ILE A 14 -59.10 15.50 11.57
N ALA A 15 -59.21 15.03 10.31
CA ALA A 15 -60.41 14.34 9.79
C ALA A 15 -60.24 13.72 8.37
N ALA A 16 -60.84 12.52 8.22
CA ALA A 16 -61.47 11.95 7.02
C ALA A 16 -60.65 11.22 5.93
N VAL A 17 -60.54 9.92 6.18
CA VAL A 17 -60.66 8.77 5.26
C VAL A 17 -61.47 9.04 3.97
N LEU A 18 -60.89 8.73 2.81
CA LEU A 18 -61.63 8.35 1.60
C LEU A 18 -60.87 7.24 0.85
N ILE A 19 -61.54 6.10 0.74
CA ILE A 19 -61.14 4.86 0.10
C ILE A 19 -61.18 5.04 -1.41
N LEU A 20 -60.07 4.75 -2.10
CA LEU A 20 -60.07 4.36 -3.51
C LEU A 20 -59.18 3.13 -3.66
N ALA A 21 -59.81 1.97 -3.51
CA ALA A 21 -59.33 0.70 -4.00
C ALA A 21 -59.32 0.74 -5.53
N GLY A 22 -58.26 1.31 -6.11
CA GLY A 22 -57.95 1.20 -7.52
C GLY A 22 -57.01 0.01 -7.72
N CYS A 23 -57.53 -1.08 -8.27
CA CYS A 23 -56.74 -2.14 -8.89
C CYS A 23 -55.97 -1.56 -10.08
N THR A 24 -54.89 -0.82 -9.86
CA THR A 24 -53.86 -0.69 -10.87
C THR A 24 -53.02 -1.95 -10.75
N ALA A 25 -53.24 -2.89 -11.66
CA ALA A 25 -52.20 -3.82 -12.05
C ALA A 25 -51.00 -2.95 -12.46
N GLY A 26 -50.17 -2.62 -11.47
CA GLY A 26 -48.91 -1.95 -11.66
C GLY A 26 -48.08 -2.96 -12.42
N SER A 27 -48.18 -2.93 -13.74
CA SER A 27 -47.14 -3.42 -14.61
C SER A 27 -45.88 -2.81 -14.04
N ALA A 28 -45.12 -3.61 -13.29
CA ALA A 28 -43.75 -3.29 -12.97
C ALA A 28 -43.13 -3.11 -14.35
N ALA A 29 -43.06 -1.86 -14.79
CA ALA A 29 -42.29 -1.49 -15.94
C ALA A 29 -40.89 -1.96 -15.52
N THR A 30 -40.50 -3.13 -16.02
CA THR A 30 -39.12 -3.52 -16.12
C THR A 30 -38.53 -2.38 -16.92
N SER A 31 -38.01 -1.37 -16.20
CA SER A 31 -37.08 -0.45 -16.80
C SER A 31 -36.01 -1.37 -17.34
N TRP A 32 -36.02 -1.55 -18.66
CA TRP A 32 -34.89 -2.10 -19.35
C TRP A 32 -33.76 -1.18 -18.95
N VAL A 33 -32.99 -1.61 -17.95
CA VAL A 33 -31.80 -0.90 -17.52
C VAL A 33 -30.98 -0.90 -18.78
N ASP A 34 -30.91 0.26 -19.43
CA ASP A 34 -29.94 0.50 -20.48
C ASP A 34 -28.59 0.26 -19.81
N GLN A 35 -28.07 -0.96 -19.99
CA GLN A 35 -26.81 -1.38 -19.40
C GLN A 35 -25.72 -0.67 -20.18
N THR A 36 -25.52 0.59 -19.84
CA THR A 36 -24.45 1.42 -20.34
C THR A 36 -23.14 0.65 -20.17
N ILE A 37 -22.36 0.55 -21.23
CA ILE A 37 -21.03 -0.04 -21.16
C ILE A 37 -20.15 0.88 -20.31
N ALA A 38 -19.48 0.34 -19.29
CA ALA A 38 -18.38 1.02 -18.61
C ALA A 38 -17.04 0.60 -19.22
N TRP A 39 -16.07 1.50 -19.14
CA TRP A 39 -14.72 1.23 -19.58
C TRP A 39 -13.78 1.12 -18.38
N VAL A 40 -12.92 0.12 -18.41
CA VAL A 40 -11.78 -0.01 -17.51
C VAL A 40 -10.53 0.10 -18.38
N SER A 41 -9.77 1.18 -18.22
CA SER A 41 -8.56 1.45 -18.99
C SER A 41 -7.35 1.69 -18.08
N GLY A 42 -6.17 1.54 -18.66
CA GLY A 42 -4.95 1.86 -17.95
C GLY A 42 -3.69 1.49 -18.73
N LEU A 43 -2.58 1.53 -18.01
CA LEU A 43 -1.24 1.18 -18.44
C LEU A 43 -0.73 0.01 -17.59
N VAL A 44 -0.09 -0.98 -18.23
CA VAL A 44 0.79 -1.94 -17.56
C VAL A 44 2.24 -1.53 -17.82
N SER A 45 3.00 -1.31 -16.76
CA SER A 45 4.39 -0.87 -16.83
C SER A 45 5.26 -1.57 -15.78
N LYS A 46 6.58 -1.41 -15.86
CA LYS A 46 7.51 -1.76 -14.77
C LYS A 46 7.57 -0.63 -13.74
N SER A 47 8.43 -0.78 -12.72
CA SER A 47 8.53 0.15 -11.60
C SER A 47 8.76 1.62 -12.04
N ARG A 48 9.59 1.84 -13.06
CA ARG A 48 9.91 3.17 -13.60
C ARG A 48 9.07 3.61 -14.80
N GLY A 49 7.93 2.95 -15.04
CA GLY A 49 7.02 3.34 -16.12
C GLY A 49 7.36 2.79 -17.50
N GLU A 50 8.40 1.95 -17.64
CA GLU A 50 8.67 1.21 -18.87
C GLU A 50 7.43 0.39 -19.26
N PRO A 51 6.81 0.61 -20.43
CA PRO A 51 5.57 -0.08 -20.79
C PRO A 51 5.80 -1.58 -21.01
N VAL A 52 4.82 -2.39 -20.62
CA VAL A 52 4.84 -3.84 -20.83
C VAL A 52 3.78 -4.23 -21.86
N ALA A 53 4.23 -4.52 -23.08
CA ALA A 53 3.38 -4.97 -24.17
C ALA A 53 2.97 -6.45 -24.03
N ASN A 54 1.85 -6.81 -24.66
CA ASN A 54 1.31 -8.18 -24.68
C ASN A 54 0.97 -8.77 -23.29
N ALA A 55 0.83 -7.94 -22.26
CA ALA A 55 0.29 -8.35 -20.98
C ALA A 55 -1.21 -8.61 -21.12
N THR A 56 -1.72 -9.70 -20.54
CA THR A 56 -3.15 -9.98 -20.46
C THR A 56 -3.70 -9.39 -19.17
N VAL A 57 -4.65 -8.48 -19.29
CA VAL A 57 -5.39 -7.89 -18.16
C VAL A 57 -6.79 -8.49 -18.17
N THR A 58 -7.19 -9.11 -17.05
CA THR A 58 -8.47 -9.80 -16.89
C THR A 58 -9.26 -9.19 -15.73
N LEU A 59 -10.52 -8.85 -15.95
CA LEU A 59 -11.48 -8.57 -14.89
C LEU A 59 -11.98 -9.90 -14.33
N GLU A 60 -11.47 -10.33 -13.17
CA GLU A 60 -11.59 -11.72 -12.72
C GLU A 60 -13.05 -12.16 -12.53
N GLU A 61 -13.93 -11.27 -12.09
CA GLU A 61 -15.31 -11.64 -11.75
C GLU A 61 -16.24 -11.79 -12.96
N SER A 62 -15.86 -11.28 -14.13
CA SER A 62 -16.61 -11.43 -15.39
C SER A 62 -15.86 -12.25 -16.43
N GLY A 63 -14.53 -12.37 -16.32
CA GLY A 63 -13.66 -13.03 -17.29
C GLY A 63 -13.36 -12.16 -18.53
N GLU A 64 -13.87 -10.93 -18.58
CA GLU A 64 -13.55 -9.97 -19.64
C GLU A 64 -12.07 -9.62 -19.59
N ARG A 65 -11.42 -9.50 -20.75
CA ARG A 65 -9.97 -9.32 -20.82
C ARG A 65 -9.54 -8.48 -22.01
N ALA A 66 -8.38 -7.86 -21.87
CA ALA A 66 -7.68 -7.14 -22.93
C ALA A 66 -6.20 -7.50 -22.91
N THR A 67 -5.53 -7.30 -24.05
CA THR A 67 -4.08 -7.42 -24.17
C THR A 67 -3.48 -6.03 -24.33
N THR A 68 -2.38 -5.75 -23.63
CA THR A 68 -1.74 -4.44 -23.71
C THR A 68 -1.05 -4.23 -25.06
N ASP A 69 -1.13 -3.01 -25.57
CA ASP A 69 -0.44 -2.60 -26.80
C ASP A 69 1.07 -2.35 -26.57
N ALA A 70 1.77 -1.86 -27.59
CA ALA A 70 3.20 -1.55 -27.52
C ALA A 70 3.54 -0.45 -26.50
N GLN A 71 2.56 0.39 -26.15
CA GLN A 71 2.67 1.42 -25.12
C GLN A 71 2.19 0.93 -23.76
N GLY A 72 1.91 -0.37 -23.62
CA GLY A 72 1.43 -0.99 -22.39
C GLY A 72 -0.04 -0.67 -22.07
N ARG A 73 -0.79 -0.02 -22.97
CA ARG A 73 -2.16 0.42 -22.70
C ARG A 73 -3.15 -0.71 -22.91
N PHE A 74 -4.19 -0.77 -22.08
CA PHE A 74 -5.30 -1.69 -22.24
C PHE A 74 -6.64 -0.97 -22.07
N GLN A 75 -7.70 -1.59 -22.59
CA GLN A 75 -9.07 -1.13 -22.40
C GLN A 75 -10.03 -2.33 -22.41
N ILE A 76 -10.85 -2.46 -21.36
CA ILE A 76 -11.86 -3.52 -21.20
C ILE A 76 -13.24 -2.85 -21.16
N ALA A 77 -14.13 -3.27 -22.05
CA ALA A 77 -15.55 -2.94 -21.99
C ALA A 77 -16.26 -3.90 -21.02
N THR A 78 -17.06 -3.38 -20.09
CA THR A 78 -17.77 -4.21 -19.11
C THR A 78 -19.13 -3.64 -18.74
N GLN A 79 -20.08 -4.52 -18.45
CA GLN A 79 -21.36 -4.16 -17.84
C GLN A 79 -21.29 -4.20 -16.31
N ARG A 80 -20.18 -4.66 -15.73
CA ARG A 80 -19.98 -4.74 -14.28
C ARG A 80 -19.97 -3.35 -13.65
N ARG A 81 -20.47 -3.28 -12.42
CA ARG A 81 -20.42 -2.11 -11.53
C ARG A 81 -20.07 -2.56 -10.10
N GLY A 82 -19.56 -1.64 -9.29
CA GLY A 82 -19.13 -1.88 -7.92
C GLY A 82 -17.69 -2.41 -7.85
N SER A 83 -17.39 -3.15 -6.79
CA SER A 83 -16.04 -3.69 -6.55
C SER A 83 -15.71 -4.83 -7.51
N ALA A 84 -14.48 -4.81 -8.02
CA ALA A 84 -13.95 -5.84 -8.90
C ALA A 84 -12.43 -6.00 -8.70
N THR A 85 -11.85 -6.99 -9.37
CA THR A 85 -10.43 -7.32 -9.30
C THR A 85 -9.87 -7.42 -10.70
N LEU A 86 -8.85 -6.62 -11.00
CA LEU A 86 -8.05 -6.81 -12.20
C LEU A 86 -6.87 -7.73 -11.89
N ARG A 87 -6.68 -8.74 -12.72
CA ARG A 87 -5.47 -9.55 -12.76
C ARG A 87 -4.64 -9.18 -13.99
N ALA A 88 -3.37 -8.84 -13.80
CA ALA A 88 -2.44 -8.68 -14.92
C ALA A 88 -1.43 -9.82 -14.94
N GLU A 89 -1.24 -10.39 -16.13
CA GLU A 89 -0.33 -11.48 -16.42
C GLU A 89 0.55 -11.08 -17.60
N ALA A 90 1.87 -11.14 -17.45
CA ALA A 90 2.80 -10.92 -18.55
C ALA A 90 3.90 -11.98 -18.46
N ASN A 91 4.45 -12.38 -19.61
CA ASN A 91 5.52 -13.36 -19.64
C ASN A 91 6.69 -12.91 -18.75
N GLU A 92 7.21 -13.81 -17.91
CA GLU A 92 8.33 -13.58 -16.98
C GLU A 92 8.08 -12.54 -15.87
N HIS A 93 6.84 -12.04 -15.74
CA HIS A 93 6.44 -11.16 -14.66
C HIS A 93 5.59 -11.92 -13.65
N LEU A 94 5.59 -11.44 -12.42
CA LEU A 94 4.70 -11.92 -11.38
C LEU A 94 3.25 -11.56 -11.74
N THR A 95 2.34 -12.50 -11.49
CA THR A 95 0.90 -12.25 -11.60
C THR A 95 0.45 -11.38 -10.45
N LEU A 96 -0.23 -10.28 -10.76
CA LEU A 96 -0.66 -9.31 -9.75
C LEU A 96 -2.16 -9.10 -9.83
N ARG A 97 -2.76 -8.75 -8.69
CA ARG A 97 -4.20 -8.52 -8.54
C ARG A 97 -4.46 -7.14 -7.91
N TRP A 98 -5.36 -6.38 -8.52
CA TRP A 98 -5.72 -5.04 -8.08
C TRP A 98 -7.22 -4.94 -7.81
N PRO A 99 -7.63 -4.69 -6.56
CA PRO A 99 -9.00 -4.25 -6.31
C PRO A 99 -9.23 -2.89 -7.00
N ILE A 100 -10.35 -2.78 -7.69
CA ILE A 100 -10.84 -1.57 -8.35
C ILE A 100 -12.33 -1.36 -8.04
N ALA A 101 -12.77 -0.12 -8.16
CA ALA A 101 -14.19 0.22 -8.17
C ALA A 101 -14.59 0.68 -9.58
N ILE A 102 -15.70 0.15 -10.08
CA ILE A 102 -16.25 0.50 -11.40
C ILE A 102 -17.60 1.17 -11.17
N ASP A 103 -17.69 2.46 -11.48
CA ASP A 103 -18.94 3.21 -11.39
C ASP A 103 -19.61 3.39 -12.76
N SER A 104 -20.62 4.26 -12.84
CA SER A 104 -21.34 4.53 -14.09
C SER A 104 -20.46 5.15 -15.20
N SER A 105 -19.35 5.80 -14.84
CA SER A 105 -18.37 6.37 -15.75
C SER A 105 -17.22 5.41 -16.11
N GLY A 106 -17.02 4.36 -15.31
CA GLY A 106 -15.96 3.38 -15.49
C GLY A 106 -15.09 3.21 -14.25
N ALA A 107 -13.86 2.75 -14.46
CA ALA A 107 -12.81 2.85 -13.46
C ALA A 107 -11.93 4.07 -13.75
N PRO A 108 -11.31 4.71 -12.74
CA PRO A 108 -10.28 5.70 -12.99
C PRO A 108 -9.12 5.09 -13.81
N ASP A 109 -8.38 5.92 -14.55
CA ASP A 109 -7.24 5.44 -15.34
C ASP A 109 -6.19 4.79 -14.43
N LEU A 110 -5.84 3.54 -14.72
CA LEU A 110 -5.03 2.69 -13.84
C LEU A 110 -3.57 2.64 -14.30
N ASN A 111 -2.63 2.63 -13.36
CA ASN A 111 -1.24 2.30 -13.63
C ASN A 111 -0.85 1.03 -12.88
N LEU A 112 -0.82 -0.09 -13.59
CA LEU A 112 -0.50 -1.41 -13.08
C LEU A 112 1.00 -1.66 -13.22
N ARG A 113 1.73 -1.68 -12.11
CA ARG A 113 3.18 -1.94 -12.09
C ARG A 113 3.43 -3.43 -11.89
N VAL A 114 4.04 -4.09 -12.87
CA VAL A 114 4.44 -5.50 -12.79
C VAL A 114 5.92 -5.63 -12.44
N VAL A 115 6.25 -6.74 -11.78
CA VAL A 115 7.62 -7.04 -11.31
C VAL A 115 8.09 -8.32 -11.99
N THR A 116 9.35 -8.35 -12.43
CA THR A 116 10.00 -9.57 -12.93
C THR A 116 11.06 -10.05 -11.94
N MET A 117 11.13 -11.37 -11.73
CA MET A 117 12.16 -11.98 -10.90
C MET A 117 13.53 -12.05 -11.58
N ARG A 118 13.63 -11.69 -12.86
CA ARG A 118 14.92 -11.54 -13.54
C ARG A 118 15.75 -10.39 -12.99
N ASP A 119 15.08 -9.37 -12.45
CA ASP A 119 15.73 -8.20 -11.87
C ASP A 119 16.13 -8.42 -10.40
N TYR A 120 15.78 -9.58 -9.82
CA TYR A 120 16.16 -9.91 -8.45
C TYR A 120 17.66 -10.18 -8.33
N ASN A 121 18.27 -9.54 -7.34
CA ASN A 121 19.66 -9.72 -6.98
C ASN A 121 19.77 -10.01 -5.48
N ALA A 122 20.30 -11.18 -5.12
CA ALA A 122 20.45 -11.59 -3.73
C ALA A 122 21.45 -10.72 -2.94
N ALA A 123 22.48 -10.18 -3.59
CA ALA A 123 23.41 -9.25 -2.94
C ALA A 123 22.72 -7.92 -2.64
N LEU A 124 21.92 -7.39 -3.58
CA LEU A 124 21.11 -6.20 -3.33
C LEU A 124 20.05 -6.45 -2.25
N PHE A 125 19.46 -7.64 -2.21
CA PHE A 125 18.53 -8.03 -1.15
C PHE A 125 19.20 -7.96 0.24
N ASP A 126 20.39 -8.56 0.39
CA ASP A 126 21.15 -8.51 1.65
C ASP A 126 21.57 -7.08 2.00
N GLU A 127 22.08 -6.33 1.02
CA GLU A 127 22.48 -4.92 1.14
C GLU A 127 21.31 -4.04 1.63
N LEU A 128 20.12 -4.19 1.06
CA LEU A 128 18.97 -3.37 1.41
C LEU A 128 18.29 -3.83 2.70
N THR A 129 18.22 -5.14 2.98
CA THR A 129 17.41 -5.64 4.10
C THR A 129 18.20 -5.96 5.36
N GLY A 130 19.52 -6.17 5.25
CA GLY A 130 20.37 -6.64 6.34
C GLY A 130 20.03 -8.07 6.80
N ALA A 131 19.39 -8.88 5.94
CA ALA A 131 18.84 -10.19 6.29
C ALA A 131 19.89 -11.24 6.72
N GLY A 132 21.19 -10.98 6.57
CA GLY A 132 22.30 -11.85 6.93
C GLY A 132 22.11 -12.64 8.24
N SER A 133 22.45 -12.06 9.40
CA SER A 133 22.49 -12.83 10.66
C SER A 133 21.22 -12.76 11.51
N GLY A 134 20.36 -11.77 11.30
CA GLY A 134 19.16 -11.52 12.13
C GLY A 134 17.86 -12.01 11.51
N GLY A 135 17.89 -12.49 10.26
CA GLY A 135 16.70 -12.69 9.45
C GLY A 135 16.08 -11.38 8.99
N THR A 136 15.07 -11.49 8.13
CA THR A 136 14.34 -10.34 7.60
C THR A 136 13.42 -9.71 8.64
N TRP A 137 13.34 -8.38 8.64
CA TRP A 137 12.26 -7.69 9.34
C TRP A 137 11.19 -7.31 8.33
N ARG A 138 9.91 -7.47 8.68
CA ARG A 138 8.83 -6.88 7.88
C ARG A 138 7.54 -6.76 8.65
N TRP A 139 6.63 -5.94 8.14
CA TRP A 139 5.27 -5.89 8.62
C TRP A 139 4.49 -7.16 8.24
N ALA A 140 3.50 -7.53 9.06
CA ALA A 140 2.46 -8.45 8.63
C ALA A 140 1.66 -7.87 7.45
N ALA A 141 1.13 -8.75 6.62
CA ALA A 141 0.29 -8.34 5.49
C ALA A 141 -0.96 -7.59 5.97
N GLY A 142 -1.39 -6.57 5.23
CA GLY A 142 -2.59 -5.80 5.54
C GLY A 142 -2.45 -4.31 5.27
N THR A 143 -3.34 -3.54 5.87
CA THR A 143 -3.31 -2.07 5.82
C THR A 143 -2.59 -1.53 7.04
N LEU A 144 -1.43 -0.92 6.82
CA LEU A 144 -0.68 -0.21 7.85
C LEU A 144 -1.26 1.20 8.01
N SER A 145 -1.59 1.56 9.24
CA SER A 145 -1.97 2.94 9.51
C SER A 145 -0.74 3.82 9.77
N TYR A 146 -0.75 5.05 9.29
CA TYR A 146 0.28 6.05 9.56
C TYR A 146 -0.34 7.33 10.11
N TYR A 147 0.38 8.03 10.97
CA TYR A 147 -0.01 9.33 11.50
C TYR A 147 0.90 10.41 10.96
N VAL A 148 0.32 11.53 10.52
CA VAL A 148 1.07 12.73 10.17
C VAL A 148 0.93 13.76 11.29
N ASP A 149 2.03 14.02 12.00
CA ASP A 149 2.11 15.12 12.95
C ASP A 149 2.16 16.45 12.20
N ARG A 150 1.06 17.20 12.32
CA ARG A 150 0.86 18.50 11.66
C ARG A 150 1.20 19.69 12.57
N THR A 151 1.75 19.48 13.76
CA THR A 151 2.05 20.54 14.73
C THR A 151 3.39 21.25 14.51
N GLY A 152 4.32 20.63 13.77
CA GLY A 152 5.67 21.12 13.50
C GLY A 152 5.82 21.94 12.21
N ALA A 153 6.87 21.65 11.43
CA ALA A 153 7.17 22.34 10.18
C ALA A 153 6.31 21.85 8.98
N TYR A 154 5.19 21.19 9.27
CA TYR A 154 4.28 20.64 8.28
C TYR A 154 3.69 21.74 7.38
N ARG A 155 3.48 21.40 6.11
CA ARG A 155 2.70 22.19 5.17
C ARG A 155 1.81 21.26 4.33
N PRO A 156 0.57 21.63 3.98
CA PRO A 156 -0.37 20.75 3.27
C PRO A 156 0.14 20.18 1.95
N GLU A 157 1.01 20.90 1.25
CA GLU A 157 1.62 20.46 -0.02
C GLU A 157 2.51 19.21 0.13
N PHE A 158 2.97 18.88 1.34
CA PHE A 158 3.82 17.70 1.59
C PHE A 158 3.04 16.37 1.46
N ASP A 159 1.73 16.40 1.71
CA ASP A 159 0.92 15.19 1.73
C ASP A 159 0.87 14.47 0.37
N GLY A 160 1.08 15.21 -0.73
CA GLY A 160 1.15 14.64 -2.08
C GLY A 160 2.31 13.65 -2.22
N ALA A 161 3.53 14.11 -1.92
CA ALA A 161 4.75 13.30 -2.01
C ALA A 161 4.70 12.11 -1.04
N LEU A 162 4.17 12.31 0.18
CA LEU A 162 3.98 11.24 1.16
C LEU A 162 3.05 10.14 0.67
N ARG A 163 1.86 10.51 0.17
CA ARG A 163 0.91 9.54 -0.36
C ARG A 163 1.46 8.83 -1.61
N GLU A 164 2.23 9.52 -2.44
CA GLU A 164 2.89 8.90 -3.60
C GLU A 164 3.94 7.88 -3.17
N GLY A 165 4.78 8.19 -2.17
CA GLY A 165 5.74 7.24 -1.60
C GLY A 165 5.09 5.98 -1.05
N PHE A 166 4.02 6.12 -0.27
CA PHE A 166 3.24 4.98 0.23
C PHE A 166 2.56 4.19 -0.89
N ALA A 167 2.01 4.87 -1.90
CA ALA A 167 1.36 4.22 -3.04
C ALA A 167 2.36 3.42 -3.87
N ASP A 168 3.57 3.94 -4.09
CA ASP A 168 4.62 3.25 -4.83
C ASP A 168 4.97 1.93 -4.14
N TRP A 169 5.37 1.97 -2.87
CA TRP A 169 5.73 0.74 -2.16
C TRP A 169 4.57 -0.23 -1.95
N SER A 170 3.33 0.26 -1.81
CA SER A 170 2.17 -0.63 -1.78
C SER A 170 2.06 -1.44 -3.08
N MET A 171 2.38 -0.84 -4.23
CA MET A 171 2.45 -1.56 -5.50
C MET A 171 3.60 -2.56 -5.54
N LEU A 172 4.80 -2.17 -5.11
CA LEU A 172 6.01 -3.01 -5.20
C LEU A 172 5.99 -4.22 -4.24
N THR A 173 5.27 -4.10 -3.12
CA THR A 173 4.96 -5.22 -2.21
C THR A 173 3.79 -6.08 -2.69
N GLN A 174 3.35 -5.90 -3.95
CA GLN A 174 2.22 -6.60 -4.57
C GLN A 174 0.91 -6.41 -3.79
N ARG A 175 0.77 -5.26 -3.13
CA ARG A 175 -0.33 -4.92 -2.22
C ARG A 175 -0.49 -5.87 -1.04
N THR A 176 0.54 -6.66 -0.73
CA THR A 176 0.65 -7.35 0.57
C THR A 176 0.60 -6.34 1.70
N ILE A 177 1.15 -5.14 1.45
CA ILE A 177 1.03 -3.97 2.29
C ILE A 177 0.25 -2.88 1.55
N THR A 178 -0.67 -2.25 2.26
CA THR A 178 -1.34 -1.02 1.86
C THR A 178 -1.22 -0.01 3.01
N PHE A 179 -1.44 1.27 2.72
CA PHE A 179 -1.32 2.33 3.72
C PHE A 179 -2.61 3.13 3.82
N ALA A 180 -2.96 3.51 5.03
CA ALA A 180 -4.07 4.42 5.30
C ALA A 180 -3.67 5.41 6.39
N GLU A 181 -4.07 6.67 6.24
CA GLU A 181 -3.85 7.64 7.31
C GLU A 181 -4.76 7.28 8.51
N GLY A 182 -4.19 7.30 9.71
CA GLY A 182 -4.84 6.99 10.97
C GLY A 182 -4.77 8.16 11.95
N ASN A 183 -4.54 7.85 13.22
CA ASN A 183 -4.46 8.81 14.32
C ASN A 183 -3.10 8.68 15.03
N ASN A 184 -2.87 9.46 16.08
CA ASN A 184 -1.59 9.47 16.80
C ASN A 184 -1.19 8.13 17.45
N THR A 185 -2.05 7.11 17.47
CA THR A 185 -1.70 5.74 17.91
C THR A 185 -1.27 4.83 16.77
N SER A 186 -1.20 5.32 15.53
CA SER A 186 -0.72 4.55 14.39
C SER A 186 0.73 4.08 14.58
N PRO A 187 1.10 2.89 14.11
CA PRO A 187 2.44 2.34 14.31
C PRO A 187 3.51 3.06 13.49
N ILE A 188 3.14 3.76 12.41
CA ILE A 188 4.04 4.60 11.62
C ILE A 188 3.78 6.06 12.00
N GLN A 189 4.79 6.75 12.51
CA GLN A 189 4.72 8.16 12.88
C GLN A 189 5.50 8.99 11.87
N VAL A 190 4.85 9.97 11.24
CA VAL A 190 5.45 10.87 10.25
C VAL A 190 5.48 12.27 10.82
N SER A 191 6.63 12.92 10.82
CA SER A 191 6.77 14.30 11.26
C SER A 191 7.63 15.12 10.30
N TYR A 192 7.49 16.44 10.39
CA TYR A 192 8.24 17.40 9.56
C TYR A 192 9.01 18.36 10.46
N VAL A 193 10.32 18.43 10.24
CA VAL A 193 11.24 19.24 11.04
C VAL A 193 11.85 20.36 10.22
N SER A 194 12.22 21.46 10.88
CA SER A 194 12.87 22.60 10.24
C SER A 194 14.37 22.41 10.00
N SER A 195 14.99 21.44 10.68
CA SER A 195 16.40 21.07 10.56
C SER A 195 16.65 19.71 11.22
N ALA A 196 17.67 19.00 10.78
CA ALA A 196 18.22 17.82 11.46
C ALA A 196 17.20 16.70 11.76
N PRO A 197 16.56 16.07 10.74
CA PRO A 197 15.69 14.92 10.97
C PRO A 197 16.43 13.81 11.71
N CYS A 198 15.80 13.23 12.73
CA CYS A 198 16.40 12.32 13.71
C CYS A 198 17.68 12.83 14.40
N GLY A 199 17.91 14.14 14.40
CA GLY A 199 19.13 14.77 14.92
C GLY A 199 20.31 14.81 13.95
N PHE A 200 20.15 14.42 12.68
CA PHE A 200 21.22 14.43 11.68
C PHE A 200 21.24 15.75 10.91
N ALA A 201 22.14 16.66 11.29
CA ALA A 201 22.21 18.04 10.75
C ALA A 201 22.22 18.18 9.22
N ASN A 202 22.75 17.20 8.49
CA ASN A 202 22.90 17.24 7.03
C ASN A 202 21.95 16.28 6.29
N ALA A 203 20.99 15.67 6.97
CA ALA A 203 20.05 14.75 6.36
C ALA A 203 18.79 15.48 5.84
N ALA A 204 18.30 15.09 4.67
CA ALA A 204 17.05 15.59 4.11
C ALA A 204 15.82 14.85 4.67
N GLY A 205 16.02 13.60 5.08
CA GLY A 205 15.04 12.77 5.75
C GLY A 205 15.74 11.75 6.64
N CYS A 206 14.96 11.09 7.48
CA CYS A 206 15.37 9.93 8.24
C CYS A 206 14.13 9.10 8.53
N ALA A 207 14.23 7.79 8.30
CA ALA A 207 13.20 6.86 8.65
C ALA A 207 13.79 5.54 9.09
N GLY A 208 12.96 4.75 9.76
CA GLY A 208 13.37 3.43 10.17
C GLY A 208 12.38 2.76 11.10
N VAL A 209 12.59 1.46 11.26
CA VAL A 209 11.86 0.62 12.20
C VAL A 209 12.28 0.95 13.63
N THR A 210 11.31 1.19 14.51
CA THR A 210 11.54 1.50 15.93
C THR A 210 11.24 0.35 16.87
N SER A 211 10.45 -0.65 16.42
CA SER A 211 10.19 -1.85 17.20
C SER A 211 9.91 -3.06 16.33
N VAL A 212 10.46 -4.20 16.75
CA VAL A 212 10.34 -5.51 16.10
C VAL A 212 10.06 -6.56 17.18
N THR A 213 9.20 -7.52 16.89
CA THR A 213 8.99 -8.69 17.75
C THR A 213 10.15 -9.69 17.65
N ALA A 214 10.18 -10.70 18.52
CA ALA A 214 11.19 -11.76 18.48
C ALA A 214 11.21 -12.57 17.17
N ASN A 215 10.10 -12.62 16.42
CA ASN A 215 9.99 -13.29 15.12
C ASN A 215 10.25 -12.36 13.93
N GLY A 216 10.82 -11.17 14.12
CA GLY A 216 11.13 -10.26 13.01
C GLY A 216 9.93 -9.48 12.46
N GLU A 217 8.79 -9.48 13.15
CA GLU A 217 7.62 -8.70 12.72
C GLU A 217 7.73 -7.26 13.22
N VAL A 218 7.68 -6.31 12.29
CA VAL A 218 7.73 -4.87 12.61
C VAL A 218 6.44 -4.44 13.31
N ARG A 219 6.58 -3.63 14.37
CA ARG A 219 5.47 -3.09 15.16
C ARG A 219 5.40 -1.57 15.20
N GLY A 220 6.49 -0.89 14.86
CA GLY A 220 6.55 0.56 14.87
C GLY A 220 7.66 1.07 13.97
N ALA A 221 7.45 2.24 13.38
CA ALA A 221 8.43 2.94 12.58
C ALA A 221 8.21 4.45 12.66
N ILE A 222 9.22 5.21 12.28
CA ILE A 222 9.16 6.67 12.19
C ILE A 222 9.62 7.12 10.80
N ILE A 223 9.12 8.28 10.39
CA ILE A 223 9.63 9.09 9.28
C ILE A 223 9.74 10.53 9.80
N GLU A 224 10.91 11.12 9.70
CA GLU A 224 11.14 12.55 9.90
C GLU A 224 11.67 13.15 8.60
N LEU A 225 10.93 14.11 8.04
CA LEU A 225 11.32 14.80 6.80
C LEU A 225 11.71 16.23 7.11
N HIS A 226 12.83 16.68 6.54
CA HIS A 226 13.18 18.08 6.56
C HIS A 226 12.20 18.87 5.66
N ALA A 227 11.54 19.89 6.21
CA ALA A 227 10.47 20.63 5.53
C ALA A 227 10.92 21.29 4.21
N GLY A 228 12.22 21.62 4.08
CA GLY A 228 12.82 22.13 2.84
C GLY A 228 12.86 21.14 1.67
N TYR A 229 12.71 19.83 1.94
CA TYR A 229 12.80 18.75 0.95
C TYR A 229 11.53 17.87 0.90
N ALA A 230 10.56 18.10 1.79
CA ALA A 230 9.38 17.26 1.96
C ALA A 230 8.41 17.18 0.76
N THR A 231 8.59 18.02 -0.27
CA THR A 231 7.86 17.90 -1.54
C THR A 231 8.57 17.00 -2.56
N ASP A 232 9.77 16.53 -2.27
CA ASP A 232 10.53 15.61 -3.11
C ASP A 232 9.99 14.19 -2.97
N VAL A 233 9.42 13.67 -4.06
CA VAL A 233 8.84 12.32 -4.10
C VAL A 233 9.93 11.26 -3.93
N GLY A 234 11.12 11.46 -4.50
CA GLY A 234 12.23 10.52 -4.40
C GLY A 234 12.71 10.33 -2.97
N LEU A 235 12.88 11.45 -2.24
CA LEU A 235 13.16 11.42 -0.81
C LEU A 235 12.06 10.65 -0.06
N THR A 236 10.80 10.93 -0.35
CA THR A 236 9.71 10.28 0.41
C THR A 236 9.61 8.78 0.10
N VAL A 237 9.79 8.39 -1.15
CA VAL A 237 9.90 6.97 -1.55
C VAL A 237 11.09 6.32 -0.82
N HIS A 238 12.24 6.97 -0.76
CA HIS A 238 13.41 6.47 -0.01
C HIS A 238 13.09 6.20 1.46
N GLU A 239 12.53 7.18 2.16
CA GLU A 239 12.23 7.06 3.59
C GLU A 239 11.13 6.02 3.88
N VAL A 240 10.12 5.90 3.01
CA VAL A 240 9.11 4.83 3.13
C VAL A 240 9.74 3.45 2.92
N GLY A 241 10.79 3.32 2.11
CA GLY A 241 11.57 2.09 1.97
C GLY A 241 12.17 1.64 3.30
N HIS A 242 12.78 2.55 4.06
CA HIS A 242 13.30 2.27 5.40
C HIS A 242 12.21 1.83 6.39
N VAL A 243 11.00 2.42 6.32
CA VAL A 243 9.83 1.97 7.11
C VAL A 243 9.44 0.53 6.79
N LEU A 244 9.66 0.09 5.54
CA LEU A 244 9.38 -1.27 5.08
C LEU A 244 10.54 -2.24 5.28
N SER A 245 11.49 -1.89 6.16
CA SER A 245 12.67 -2.68 6.55
C SER A 245 13.76 -2.77 5.51
N PHE A 246 13.84 -1.82 4.59
CA PHE A 246 15.04 -1.63 3.79
C PHE A 246 16.03 -0.89 4.68
N THR A 247 16.71 -1.59 5.59
CA THR A 247 17.58 -0.99 6.61
C THR A 247 18.91 -0.47 6.06
N GLY A 248 19.30 -0.90 4.87
CA GLY A 248 20.49 -0.44 4.17
C GLY A 248 20.21 0.52 3.02
N HIS A 249 21.24 0.75 2.22
CA HIS A 249 21.20 1.62 1.05
C HIS A 249 21.76 0.86 -0.14
N SER A 250 21.22 1.09 -1.34
CA SER A 250 21.79 0.58 -2.57
C SER A 250 23.12 1.27 -2.85
N SER A 251 24.08 0.52 -3.38
CA SER A 251 25.36 1.02 -3.91
C SER A 251 25.21 1.60 -5.31
N ASN A 252 24.08 1.36 -5.97
CA ASN A 252 23.80 1.87 -7.31
C ASN A 252 23.21 3.29 -7.23
N ALA A 253 23.94 4.27 -7.74
CA ALA A 253 23.52 5.68 -7.78
C ALA A 253 22.25 5.93 -8.62
N GLY A 254 21.77 4.94 -9.37
CA GLY A 254 20.51 5.01 -10.10
C GLY A 254 19.30 4.54 -9.30
N ASP A 255 19.44 3.96 -8.11
CA ASP A 255 18.35 3.41 -7.28
C ASP A 255 17.74 4.47 -6.36
N VAL A 256 16.50 4.27 -5.89
CA VAL A 256 15.86 5.23 -4.97
C VAL A 256 16.40 5.08 -3.55
N MET A 257 16.79 3.87 -3.14
CA MET A 257 17.46 3.58 -1.89
C MET A 257 18.96 3.90 -1.92
N TYR A 258 19.46 4.58 -2.97
CA TYR A 258 20.80 5.16 -2.92
C TYR A 258 20.85 6.24 -1.84
N PHE A 259 21.89 6.24 -1.00
CA PHE A 259 21.99 7.12 0.17
C PHE A 259 22.07 8.63 -0.15
N GLN A 260 22.29 9.01 -1.42
CA GLN A 260 22.27 10.41 -1.85
C GLN A 260 21.05 10.68 -2.74
N MET A 261 20.46 11.86 -2.57
CA MET A 261 19.44 12.34 -3.49
C MET A 261 20.01 12.47 -4.90
N ASN A 262 19.45 11.70 -5.84
CA ASN A 262 19.91 11.61 -7.23
C ASN A 262 18.82 12.04 -8.24
N GLY A 263 17.68 12.55 -7.76
CA GLY A 263 16.52 12.93 -8.58
C GLY A 263 15.63 11.77 -9.03
N THR A 264 15.90 10.54 -8.58
CA THR A 264 15.05 9.37 -8.83
C THR A 264 13.80 9.45 -7.97
N SER A 265 12.62 9.43 -8.59
CA SER A 265 11.32 9.52 -7.89
C SER A 265 10.60 8.18 -7.73
N ALA A 266 11.20 7.07 -8.13
CA ALA A 266 10.59 5.74 -8.06
C ALA A 266 11.64 4.63 -7.92
N ALA A 267 11.30 3.56 -7.19
CA ALA A 267 12.19 2.43 -7.04
C ALA A 267 12.57 1.81 -8.41
N SER A 268 13.79 1.31 -8.54
CA SER A 268 14.22 0.55 -9.71
C SER A 268 13.49 -0.80 -9.79
N ASN A 269 13.59 -1.47 -10.94
CA ASN A 269 13.00 -2.81 -11.08
C ASN A 269 13.69 -3.82 -10.14
N ALA A 270 14.97 -3.63 -9.83
CA ALA A 270 15.70 -4.47 -8.90
C ALA A 270 15.19 -4.28 -7.46
N GLU A 271 14.99 -3.04 -7.03
CA GLU A 271 14.38 -2.71 -5.73
C GLU A 271 12.94 -3.25 -5.61
N ALA A 272 12.16 -3.15 -6.69
CA ALA A 272 10.82 -3.73 -6.79
C ALA A 272 10.85 -5.26 -6.61
N ALA A 273 11.82 -5.94 -7.24
CA ALA A 273 12.01 -7.38 -7.10
C ALA A 273 12.44 -7.76 -5.67
N VAL A 274 13.33 -6.99 -5.03
CA VAL A 274 13.70 -7.16 -3.62
C VAL A 274 12.48 -7.02 -2.71
N ALA A 275 11.65 -5.98 -2.90
CA ALA A 275 10.42 -5.76 -2.13
C ALA A 275 9.45 -6.95 -2.26
N SER A 276 9.26 -7.42 -3.50
CA SER A 276 8.43 -8.57 -3.81
C SER A 276 8.90 -9.84 -3.11
N VAL A 277 10.22 -10.08 -3.04
CA VAL A 277 10.78 -11.23 -2.32
C VAL A 277 10.66 -11.05 -0.82
N LEU A 278 10.95 -9.87 -0.27
CA LEU A 278 10.86 -9.63 1.17
C LEU A 278 9.45 -9.92 1.68
N TYR A 279 8.43 -9.40 1.00
CA TYR A 279 7.03 -9.53 1.42
C TYR A 279 6.37 -10.86 1.03
N SER A 280 7.00 -11.70 0.22
CA SER A 280 6.54 -13.07 -0.04
C SER A 280 7.05 -14.11 0.97
N ASN A 281 8.01 -13.77 1.83
CA ASN A 281 8.57 -14.65 2.86
C ASN A 281 7.99 -14.31 4.24
N ALA A 282 8.06 -15.18 5.25
CA ALA A 282 7.58 -14.83 6.59
C ALA A 282 8.51 -13.81 7.29
N PRO A 283 8.03 -13.02 8.28
CA PRO A 283 8.94 -12.24 9.12
C PRO A 283 9.98 -13.15 9.79
N GLY A 284 11.21 -12.66 9.96
CA GLY A 284 12.31 -13.41 10.57
C GLY A 284 12.93 -14.49 9.67
N THR A 285 12.53 -14.58 8.38
CA THR A 285 13.12 -15.55 7.45
C THR A 285 14.61 -15.24 7.27
N ALA A 286 15.47 -16.23 7.55
CA ALA A 286 16.91 -16.14 7.37
C ALA A 286 17.28 -16.13 5.88
N MET A 287 18.41 -15.49 5.52
CA MET A 287 18.83 -15.33 4.13
C MET A 287 18.88 -16.66 3.34
N GLY A 288 19.34 -17.76 3.96
CA GLY A 288 19.40 -19.08 3.33
C GLY A 288 18.03 -19.73 3.06
N ASP A 289 16.99 -19.25 3.73
CA ASP A 289 15.62 -19.75 3.63
C ASP A 289 14.72 -18.87 2.74
N ILE A 290 15.23 -17.74 2.26
CA ILE A 290 14.50 -16.84 1.37
C ILE A 290 14.10 -17.58 0.08
N ARG A 291 12.80 -17.54 -0.23
CA ARG A 291 12.22 -18.07 -1.47
C ARG A 291 11.70 -16.95 -2.34
N THR A 292 11.98 -17.02 -3.64
CA THR A 292 11.38 -16.09 -4.60
C THR A 292 9.92 -16.46 -4.88
N PRO A 293 9.03 -15.49 -5.16
CA PRO A 293 7.61 -15.76 -5.46
C PRO A 293 7.40 -16.77 -6.59
N SER A 294 8.23 -16.74 -7.64
CA SER A 294 8.14 -17.70 -8.75
C SER A 294 8.43 -19.15 -8.30
N ALA A 295 9.36 -19.34 -7.35
CA ALA A 295 9.62 -20.65 -6.77
C ALA A 295 8.44 -21.14 -5.93
N GLN A 296 7.75 -20.22 -5.23
CA GLN A 296 6.53 -20.54 -4.49
C GLN A 296 5.37 -20.91 -5.43
N MET A 297 5.20 -20.18 -6.56
CA MET A 297 4.20 -20.52 -7.57
C MET A 297 4.43 -21.90 -8.21
N ALA A 298 5.68 -22.30 -8.44
CA ALA A 298 6.00 -23.63 -8.97
C ALA A 298 5.72 -24.76 -7.96
N GLN A 299 5.75 -24.45 -6.66
CA GLN A 299 5.45 -25.39 -5.58
C GLN A 299 3.96 -25.44 -5.21
N MET A 300 3.20 -24.42 -5.56
CA MET A 300 1.74 -24.50 -5.60
C MET A 300 1.35 -25.37 -6.78
N THR A 301 1.36 -26.70 -6.59
CA THR A 301 0.64 -27.60 -7.50
C THR A 301 -0.76 -27.02 -7.69
N PRO A 302 -1.26 -26.91 -8.94
CA PRO A 302 -2.60 -26.41 -9.17
C PRO A 302 -3.52 -27.23 -8.28
N SER A 303 -4.20 -26.54 -7.36
CA SER A 303 -5.19 -27.19 -6.50
C SER A 303 -6.06 -28.03 -7.42
N PRO A 304 -6.19 -29.36 -7.18
CA PRO A 304 -6.93 -30.24 -8.08
C PRO A 304 -8.27 -29.57 -8.37
N ALA A 305 -8.60 -29.45 -9.65
CA ALA A 305 -9.79 -28.74 -10.11
C ALA A 305 -10.95 -29.11 -9.18
N ILE A 306 -11.45 -28.14 -8.42
CA ILE A 306 -12.63 -28.34 -7.59
C ILE A 306 -13.72 -28.72 -8.58
N LEU A 307 -14.05 -30.02 -8.64
CA LEU A 307 -15.20 -30.51 -9.36
C LEU A 307 -16.39 -29.62 -8.94
N PRO A 308 -17.23 -29.16 -9.87
CA PRO A 308 -18.35 -28.30 -9.53
C PRO A 308 -19.12 -28.94 -8.37
N LEU A 309 -19.16 -28.21 -7.24
CA LEU A 309 -19.87 -28.66 -6.06
C LEU A 309 -21.29 -29.04 -6.47
N PRO A 310 -21.81 -30.21 -6.05
CA PRO A 310 -23.22 -30.51 -6.17
C PRO A 310 -24.00 -29.33 -5.58
N ARG A 311 -24.96 -28.81 -6.35
CA ARG A 311 -25.80 -27.68 -5.95
C ARG A 311 -26.39 -28.00 -4.56
N ALA A 312 -26.01 -27.22 -3.56
CA ALA A 312 -26.50 -27.43 -2.20
C ALA A 312 -28.04 -27.31 -2.18
N PRO A 313 -28.76 -28.20 -1.50
CA PRO A 313 -30.18 -28.01 -1.25
C PRO A 313 -30.38 -26.72 -0.46
N GLN A 314 -31.35 -25.89 -0.90
CA GLN A 314 -31.70 -24.63 -0.25
C GLN A 314 -32.07 -24.89 1.22
N PRO A 315 -31.44 -24.21 2.19
CA PRO A 315 -31.83 -24.32 3.58
C PRO A 315 -33.18 -23.63 3.81
N ALA A 316 -34.07 -24.31 4.54
CA ALA A 316 -35.29 -23.72 5.06
C ALA A 316 -34.95 -22.58 6.05
N ALA A 317 -35.75 -21.51 6.02
CA ALA A 317 -35.56 -20.32 6.82
C ALA A 317 -35.53 -20.64 8.32
N VAL A 318 -34.43 -20.30 8.99
CA VAL A 318 -34.29 -20.38 10.44
C VAL A 318 -34.37 -18.96 11.02
N HIS A 319 -35.32 -18.74 11.94
CA HIS A 319 -35.41 -17.52 12.73
C HIS A 319 -34.24 -17.42 13.72
N GLN A 320 -33.47 -16.33 13.64
CA GLN A 320 -32.46 -15.99 14.63
C GLN A 320 -33.05 -15.19 15.80
N PRO A 321 -32.76 -15.55 17.07
CA PRO A 321 -33.03 -14.71 18.23
C PRO A 321 -31.92 -13.66 18.44
N ALA A 322 -32.31 -12.52 19.01
CA ALA A 322 -31.45 -11.36 19.21
C ALA A 322 -30.39 -11.56 20.31
N THR A 323 -29.18 -11.06 20.04
CA THR A 323 -28.05 -11.01 20.98
C THR A 323 -28.01 -9.69 21.78
N PRO A 324 -27.58 -9.72 23.06
CA PRO A 324 -27.42 -8.53 23.89
C PRO A 324 -26.09 -7.79 23.65
N ALA A 325 -26.10 -6.50 23.97
CA ALA A 325 -25.00 -5.56 23.76
C ALA A 325 -23.82 -5.73 24.73
N PRO A 326 -22.57 -5.47 24.29
CA PRO A 326 -21.40 -5.52 25.16
C PRO A 326 -21.16 -4.20 25.92
N SER A 327 -20.66 -4.33 27.15
CA SER A 327 -20.21 -3.25 28.03
C SER A 327 -18.72 -2.93 27.84
N PHE A 328 -18.38 -1.63 27.85
CA PHE A 328 -17.02 -1.10 27.77
C PHE A 328 -16.34 -1.06 29.15
N GLY A 329 -15.09 -1.52 29.22
CA GLY A 329 -14.18 -1.35 30.35
C GLY A 329 -12.82 -0.84 29.87
N ALA A 330 -12.38 0.29 30.44
CA ALA A 330 -11.18 1.04 30.11
C ALA A 330 -9.88 0.42 30.65
N LEU A 331 -8.74 0.78 30.04
CA LEU A 331 -7.42 0.66 30.65
C LEU A 331 -6.51 1.83 30.24
N GLU A 332 -5.87 2.41 31.25
CA GLU A 332 -4.95 3.54 31.23
C GLU A 332 -3.48 3.10 31.02
N SER A 333 -2.73 3.97 30.32
CA SER A 333 -1.39 4.51 30.66
C SER A 333 -0.09 3.68 30.51
N ILE A 334 0.98 4.47 30.23
CA ILE A 334 2.45 4.29 30.33
C ILE A 334 3.12 3.73 29.05
N GLY A 335 4.17 4.32 28.44
CA GLY A 335 5.06 5.42 28.81
C GLY A 335 6.55 5.02 28.74
N ALA A 336 7.22 5.38 27.63
CA ALA A 336 8.67 5.63 27.44
C ALA A 336 9.73 4.53 27.71
N MET A 337 10.43 4.08 26.65
CA MET A 337 11.89 3.74 26.65
C MET A 337 12.37 3.26 25.26
N VAL A 338 13.10 4.09 24.49
CA VAL A 338 14.18 3.63 23.57
C VAL A 338 15.20 4.76 23.39
N ARG A 339 16.37 4.65 24.04
CA ARG A 339 17.62 5.33 23.66
C ARG A 339 18.71 4.27 23.73
N SER A 340 19.24 3.88 22.58
CA SER A 340 20.54 3.24 22.36
C SER A 340 20.51 2.64 20.97
N TRP A 341 21.65 2.69 20.26
CA TRP A 341 21.90 2.30 18.87
C TRP A 341 21.82 3.45 17.86
N PHE A 342 22.94 4.16 17.67
CA PHE A 342 23.46 4.59 16.36
C PHE A 342 24.90 5.09 16.53
N ALA A 343 25.84 4.45 15.84
CA ALA A 343 27.14 5.02 15.52
C ALA A 343 27.57 4.50 14.13
N SER A 344 28.12 5.41 13.31
CA SER A 344 28.57 5.29 11.90
C SER A 344 27.45 5.64 10.89
N LEU A 345 27.59 6.54 9.90
CA LEU A 345 28.73 7.22 9.27
C LEU A 345 28.41 8.71 8.98
N GLN A 346 29.45 9.54 8.99
CA GLN A 346 29.43 10.92 8.48
C GLN A 346 29.46 10.91 6.95
N CYS A 347 28.60 11.71 6.30
CA CYS A 347 28.74 12.07 4.89
C CYS A 347 29.18 13.53 4.77
N LEU A 348 30.38 13.73 4.19
CA LEU A 348 30.95 15.01 3.80
C LEU A 348 30.74 15.24 2.30
N LEU A 349 30.53 16.51 1.95
CA LEU A 349 30.50 17.04 0.58
C LEU A 349 31.85 16.86 -0.13
N PRO A 350 31.91 16.87 -1.48
CA PRO A 350 33.14 16.58 -2.21
C PRO A 350 34.09 17.79 -2.20
N LEU A 351 35.34 17.56 -1.82
CA LEU A 351 36.50 18.34 -2.25
C LEU A 351 37.51 17.38 -2.92
N PRO A 352 38.19 17.79 -4.01
CA PRO A 352 39.05 16.88 -4.76
C PRO A 352 40.43 16.76 -4.11
N GLY A 353 40.85 15.54 -3.77
CA GLY A 353 42.21 15.26 -3.30
C GLY A 353 42.37 13.88 -2.68
N ALA A 354 42.99 12.98 -3.45
CA ALA A 354 43.50 11.64 -3.13
C ALA A 354 43.50 11.15 -1.67
N CYS A 355 43.03 9.92 -1.45
CA CYS A 355 43.64 9.03 -0.45
C CYS A 355 43.40 7.54 -0.77
N GLN A 356 44.49 6.78 -0.67
CA GLN A 356 44.55 5.32 -0.75
C GLN A 356 43.91 4.68 0.49
N SER A 357 43.29 3.52 0.30
CA SER A 357 42.65 2.70 1.33
C SER A 357 43.67 1.85 2.09
N PRO A 358 43.63 1.76 3.44
CA PRO A 358 44.26 0.68 4.16
C PRO A 358 43.25 -0.44 4.42
N ALA A 359 43.66 -1.67 4.12
CA ALA A 359 42.98 -2.90 4.50
C ALA A 359 43.01 -3.07 6.02
N TRP A 360 41.91 -3.55 6.62
CA TRP A 360 41.88 -4.00 8.00
C TRP A 360 41.25 -5.39 8.10
N SER A 361 42.02 -6.29 8.70
CA SER A 361 41.64 -7.58 9.27
C SER A 361 41.12 -7.40 10.70
N LEU A 362 40.08 -8.15 11.07
CA LEU A 362 39.46 -8.19 12.40
C LEU A 362 40.22 -9.14 13.36
N PRO A 363 40.22 -8.88 14.68
CA PRO A 363 40.24 -9.94 15.70
C PRO A 363 38.87 -10.60 15.86
#